data_AF-F2PNY0-F1
#
_entry.id   AF-F2PNY0-F1
#
_cell.length_a   1.000
_cell.length_b   1.000
_cell.length_c   1.000
_cell.angle_alpha   90.00
_cell.angle_beta   90.00
_cell.angle_gamma   90.00
#
_symmetry.space_group_name_H-M   'P 1'
#
loop_
_entity.id
_entity.type
_entity.pdbx_description
1 polymer ?
#
loop_
_entity_poly.entity_id
_entity_poly.type
_entity_poly.pdbx_seq_one_letter_code
_entity_poly.pdbx_strand_id
1 'polypeptide(L)'
;MWLSISWIPWSSIKRTPTSSLPTAPHPHSQCQHGPRDSILRQCISILVITQLGASLLYWIFSSFSYYFIFDRRLEYHPRFLKNQVRQEIVSSMMAIPWINIFTLPFFLAEVRGKSLLYTRVEDYGWAWMGVSVVLFMIWNDFLIYWIHRLEHHPSVYKYIHKPHHKWIMPTPWAALAFHPLDGYVQSLPYHVFVFVCPVQKYLYMTMFILVQIWTIFIHDGDMISGHWLEKYINSPAHHTLHHLYFTVNYGQYFTWADSYFDSHRAPRPELDPLHDALRVMREKGLVDEKGNPIPAKDKKKE
;
A
#
# COMPACT_ATOMS: atom_id res chain seq x y z
N MET A 1 25.91 -6.59 -4.04
CA MET A 1 26.59 -6.16 -2.79
C MET A 1 25.82 -6.77 -1.63
N TRP A 2 26.15 -8.01 -1.28
CA TRP A 2 25.45 -8.81 -0.27
C TRP A 2 26.18 -8.66 1.07
N LEU A 3 25.50 -8.13 2.09
CA LEU A 3 26.04 -8.07 3.45
C LEU A 3 25.89 -9.44 4.11
N SER A 4 27.02 -10.11 4.29
CA SER A 4 27.17 -11.31 5.10
C SER A 4 26.82 -11.01 6.57
N ILE A 5 25.83 -11.73 7.11
CA ILE A 5 25.52 -11.80 8.53
C ILE A 5 26.08 -13.13 9.03
N SER A 6 27.16 -13.06 9.80
CA SER A 6 27.72 -14.21 10.52
C SER A 6 26.82 -14.55 11.72
N TRP A 7 26.43 -15.82 11.79
CA TRP A 7 25.60 -16.41 12.84
C TRP A 7 26.49 -16.90 14.00
N ILE A 8 26.08 -16.65 15.24
CA ILE A 8 26.57 -17.39 16.42
C ILE A 8 25.42 -18.28 16.90
N PRO A 9 25.60 -19.60 17.06
CA PRO A 9 24.57 -20.46 17.62
C PRO A 9 24.53 -20.34 19.15
N TRP A 10 23.33 -20.11 19.69
CA TRP A 10 23.07 -20.12 21.13
C TRP A 10 22.89 -21.57 21.59
N SER A 11 23.85 -22.12 22.32
CA SER A 11 23.72 -23.42 22.98
C SER A 11 23.16 -23.26 24.40
N SER A 12 22.11 -24.03 24.69
CA SER A 12 21.49 -24.11 26.01
C SER A 12 22.45 -24.69 27.05
N ILE A 13 22.82 -23.88 28.05
CA ILE A 13 23.60 -24.32 29.21
C ILE A 13 22.67 -25.00 30.23
N LYS A 14 22.79 -26.33 30.36
CA LYS A 14 22.38 -27.05 31.58
C LYS A 14 23.46 -26.85 32.64
N ARG A 15 23.08 -26.36 33.82
CA ARG A 15 23.99 -26.16 34.97
C ARG A 15 24.14 -27.47 35.75
N THR A 16 25.39 -27.87 35.98
CA THR A 16 25.81 -28.75 37.11
C THR A 16 26.84 -27.98 37.94
N PRO A 17 26.79 -28.04 39.28
CA PRO A 17 27.70 -27.26 40.12
C PRO A 17 28.98 -28.06 40.38
N THR A 18 30.13 -27.50 40.03
CA THR A 18 31.43 -27.90 40.58
C THR A 18 32.16 -26.67 41.07
N SER A 19 32.56 -26.74 42.34
CA SER A 19 33.29 -25.75 43.11
C SER A 19 34.71 -25.52 42.59
N SER A 20 35.09 -24.25 42.38
CA SER A 20 36.48 -23.79 42.47
C SER A 20 36.54 -22.28 42.74
N LEU A 21 37.64 -21.88 43.37
CA LEU A 21 37.93 -20.66 44.14
C LEU A 21 37.80 -19.30 43.38
N PRO A 22 37.72 -18.17 44.09
CA PRO A 22 37.41 -16.86 43.51
C PRO A 22 38.65 -16.22 42.88
N THR A 23 38.64 -16.05 41.57
CA THR A 23 39.56 -15.15 40.84
C THR A 23 38.99 -13.73 40.80
N ALA A 24 39.89 -12.76 40.91
CA ALA A 24 39.65 -11.32 41.06
C ALA A 24 38.65 -10.71 40.03
N PRO A 25 37.97 -9.60 40.38
CA PRO A 25 37.01 -8.97 39.50
C PRO A 25 37.72 -8.36 38.29
N HIS A 26 37.51 -8.94 37.12
CA HIS A 26 37.83 -8.28 35.86
C HIS A 26 36.96 -7.02 35.73
N PRO A 27 37.54 -5.86 35.38
CA PRO A 27 36.78 -4.64 35.18
C PRO A 27 35.78 -4.87 34.05
N HIS A 28 34.53 -4.52 34.35
CA HIS A 28 33.37 -4.58 33.47
C HIS A 28 33.75 -4.30 32.01
N SER A 29 33.59 -5.31 31.16
CA SER A 29 33.46 -5.12 29.73
C SER A 29 32.21 -4.29 29.47
N GLN A 30 32.37 -2.98 29.45
CA GLN A 30 31.43 -2.11 28.77
C GLN A 30 31.39 -2.60 27.31
N CYS A 31 30.35 -3.33 26.93
CA CYS A 31 30.05 -3.61 25.54
C CYS A 31 29.87 -2.26 24.83
N GLN A 32 30.93 -1.80 24.19
CA GLN A 32 30.90 -0.69 23.26
C GLN A 32 29.88 -1.05 22.17
N HIS A 33 28.72 -0.39 22.23
CA HIS A 33 27.71 -0.45 21.18
C HIS A 33 28.38 0.07 19.90
N GLY A 34 28.68 -0.84 18.96
CA GLY A 34 29.47 -0.50 17.78
C GLY A 34 28.74 0.48 16.85
N PRO A 35 29.38 0.91 15.74
CA PRO A 35 28.75 1.79 14.74
C PRO A 35 27.42 1.26 14.19
N ARG A 36 27.20 -0.07 14.26
CA ARG A 36 25.98 -0.73 13.79
C ARG A 36 24.74 -0.41 14.63
N ASP A 37 24.92 -0.18 15.93
CA ASP A 37 23.82 0.05 16.89
C ASP A 37 23.48 1.53 17.07
N SER A 38 24.21 2.41 16.38
CA SER A 38 23.94 3.84 16.32
C SER A 38 22.54 4.10 15.77
N ILE A 39 21.70 4.76 16.57
CA ILE A 39 20.32 5.12 16.21
C ILE A 39 20.31 5.99 14.95
N LEU A 40 21.21 6.98 14.85
CA LEU A 40 21.28 7.86 13.68
C LEU A 40 21.55 7.05 12.40
N ARG A 41 22.51 6.12 12.45
CA ARG A 41 22.82 5.25 11.31
C ARG A 41 21.63 4.35 10.96
N GLN A 42 20.96 3.77 11.97
CA GLN A 42 19.78 2.95 11.76
C GLN A 42 18.66 3.76 11.10
N CYS A 43 18.37 4.96 11.60
CA CYS A 43 17.38 5.86 11.01
C CYS A 43 17.70 6.20 9.56
N ILE A 44 18.95 6.60 9.25
CA ILE A 44 19.36 6.90 7.88
C ILE A 44 19.23 5.67 6.99
N SER A 45 19.67 4.49 7.47
CA SER A 45 19.58 3.25 6.70
C SER A 45 18.13 2.87 6.40
N ILE A 46 17.25 2.95 7.41
CA ILE A 46 15.82 2.67 7.26
C ILE A 46 15.22 3.61 6.23
N LEU A 47 15.41 4.92 6.39
CA LEU A 47 14.85 5.93 5.48
C LEU A 47 15.32 5.69 4.04
N VAL A 48 16.61 5.44 3.82
CA VAL A 48 17.14 5.19 2.47
C VAL A 48 16.58 3.91 1.86
N ILE A 49 16.59 2.80 2.60
CA ILE A 49 16.13 1.50 2.08
C ILE A 49 14.63 1.54 1.76
N THR A 50 13.83 2.06 2.68
CA THR A 50 12.37 2.17 2.52
C THR A 50 12.00 3.17 1.43
N GLN A 51 12.73 4.29 1.28
CA GLN A 51 12.52 5.24 0.20
C GLN A 51 12.77 4.59 -1.16
N LEU A 52 13.91 3.92 -1.31
CA LEU A 52 14.27 3.24 -2.56
C LEU A 52 13.28 2.10 -2.86
N GLY A 53 12.92 1.30 -1.85
CA GLY A 53 11.96 0.21 -2.00
C GLY A 53 10.58 0.70 -2.41
N ALA A 54 10.02 1.69 -1.70
CA ALA A 54 8.72 2.26 -2.00
C ALA A 54 8.68 2.92 -3.38
N SER A 55 9.70 3.71 -3.73
CA SER A 55 9.80 4.33 -5.06
C SER A 55 9.95 3.28 -6.17
N LEU A 56 10.75 2.24 -5.96
CA LEU A 56 10.93 1.18 -6.96
C LEU A 56 9.63 0.39 -7.20
N LEU A 57 8.95 -0.03 -6.13
CA LEU A 57 7.65 -0.70 -6.23
C LEU A 57 6.64 0.19 -6.95
N TYR A 58 6.55 1.47 -6.57
CA TYR A 58 5.67 2.44 -7.20
C TYR A 58 5.95 2.55 -8.71
N TRP A 59 7.20 2.78 -9.11
CA TRP A 59 7.55 2.94 -10.52
C TRP A 59 7.31 1.66 -11.33
N ILE A 60 7.67 0.49 -10.81
CA ILE A 60 7.49 -0.78 -11.52
C ILE A 60 6.00 -1.09 -11.70
N PHE A 61 5.23 -1.12 -10.61
CA PHE A 61 3.85 -1.60 -10.65
C PHE A 61 2.88 -0.56 -11.20
N SER A 62 3.11 0.74 -10.97
CA SER A 62 2.30 1.79 -11.60
C SER A 62 2.55 1.84 -13.10
N SER A 63 3.82 1.69 -13.56
CA SER A 63 4.09 1.56 -15.01
C SER A 63 3.43 0.33 -15.59
N PHE A 64 3.59 -0.83 -14.94
CA PHE A 64 3.01 -2.07 -15.41
C PHE A 64 1.49 -1.96 -15.55
N SER A 65 0.80 -1.52 -14.49
CA SER A 65 -0.64 -1.33 -14.54
C SER A 65 -1.03 -0.29 -15.59
N TYR A 66 -0.36 0.86 -15.66
CA TYR A 66 -0.68 1.94 -16.61
C TYR A 66 -0.54 1.53 -18.08
N TYR A 67 0.46 0.71 -18.43
CA TYR A 67 0.71 0.32 -19.82
C TYR A 67 0.01 -0.96 -20.25
N PHE A 68 -0.29 -1.87 -19.32
CA PHE A 68 -0.81 -3.21 -19.65
C PHE A 68 -2.23 -3.48 -19.15
N ILE A 69 -2.72 -2.74 -18.15
CA ILE A 69 -4.03 -2.99 -17.51
C ILE A 69 -4.96 -1.80 -17.70
N PHE A 70 -4.51 -0.59 -17.34
CA PHE A 70 -5.30 0.63 -17.36
C PHE A 70 -5.85 0.96 -18.76
N ASP A 71 -7.16 1.17 -18.85
CA ASP A 71 -7.79 1.59 -20.10
C ASP A 71 -7.55 3.08 -20.37
N ARG A 72 -6.58 3.36 -21.23
CA ARG A 72 -6.19 4.73 -21.62
C ARG A 72 -7.30 5.53 -22.29
N ARG A 73 -8.42 4.91 -22.70
CA ARG A 73 -9.60 5.66 -23.16
C ARG A 73 -10.17 6.54 -22.04
N LEU A 74 -10.00 6.17 -20.77
CA LEU A 74 -10.41 6.97 -19.62
C LEU A 74 -9.71 8.34 -19.55
N GLU A 75 -8.55 8.52 -20.19
CA GLU A 75 -7.89 9.83 -20.31
C GLU A 75 -8.74 10.87 -21.08
N TYR A 76 -9.73 10.42 -21.86
CA TYR A 76 -10.67 11.29 -22.59
C TYR A 76 -11.91 11.66 -21.77
N HIS A 77 -12.06 11.12 -20.57
CA HIS A 77 -13.19 11.42 -19.71
C HIS A 77 -13.27 12.93 -19.40
N PRO A 78 -14.46 13.57 -19.39
CA PRO A 78 -14.59 15.02 -19.19
C PRO A 78 -13.98 15.57 -17.89
N ARG A 79 -13.91 14.73 -16.86
CA ARG A 79 -13.32 15.05 -15.55
C ARG A 79 -11.84 14.64 -15.41
N PHE A 80 -11.22 14.16 -16.49
CA PHE A 80 -9.77 13.88 -16.51
C PHE A 80 -9.01 15.20 -16.63
N LEU A 81 -8.07 15.45 -15.72
CA LEU A 81 -7.39 16.74 -15.62
C LEU A 81 -6.28 16.88 -16.68
N LYS A 82 -6.01 18.11 -17.09
CA LYS A 82 -4.89 18.39 -18.00
C LYS A 82 -3.57 17.99 -17.34
N ASN A 83 -2.76 17.18 -18.04
CA ASN A 83 -1.49 16.64 -17.52
C ASN A 83 -1.65 15.81 -16.23
N GLN A 84 -2.81 15.20 -15.99
CA GLN A 84 -3.12 14.51 -14.73
C GLN A 84 -2.04 13.52 -14.30
N VAL A 85 -1.60 12.64 -15.21
CA VAL A 85 -0.56 11.63 -14.93
C VAL A 85 0.71 12.25 -14.37
N ARG A 86 1.19 13.36 -14.96
CA ARG A 86 2.36 14.08 -14.44
C ARG A 86 2.10 14.64 -13.05
N GLN A 87 0.91 15.17 -12.82
CA GLN A 87 0.55 15.73 -11.51
C GLN A 87 0.41 14.63 -10.44
N GLU A 88 -0.14 13.46 -10.79
CA GLU A 88 -0.23 12.28 -9.93
C GLU A 88 1.16 11.76 -9.55
N ILE A 89 2.07 11.63 -10.51
CA ILE A 89 3.47 11.24 -10.28
C ILE A 89 4.16 12.23 -9.35
N VAL A 90 4.05 13.53 -9.65
CA VAL A 90 4.68 14.58 -8.82
C VAL A 90 4.11 14.56 -7.40
N SER A 91 2.79 14.45 -7.26
CA SER A 91 2.12 14.35 -5.96
C SER A 91 2.59 13.13 -5.16
N SER A 92 2.67 11.97 -5.81
CA SER A 92 3.17 10.73 -5.20
C SER A 92 4.62 10.85 -4.75
N MET A 93 5.50 11.36 -5.63
CA MET A 93 6.93 11.51 -5.31
C MET A 93 7.19 12.55 -4.21
N MET A 94 6.31 13.55 -4.07
CA MET A 94 6.36 14.47 -2.93
C MET A 94 5.84 13.83 -1.64
N ALA A 95 4.86 12.93 -1.71
CA ALA A 95 4.26 12.31 -0.52
C ALA A 95 5.14 11.24 0.12
N ILE A 96 5.77 10.36 -0.68
CA ILE A 96 6.51 9.19 -0.18
C ILE A 96 7.56 9.55 0.89
N PRO A 97 8.45 10.56 0.70
CA PRO A 97 9.47 10.87 1.71
C PRO A 97 8.89 11.26 3.07
N TRP A 98 7.77 12.00 3.07
CA TRP A 98 7.10 12.41 4.30
C TRP A 98 6.41 11.25 5.00
N ILE A 99 5.69 10.41 4.25
CA ILE A 99 5.10 9.17 4.79
C ILE A 99 6.21 8.31 5.41
N ASN A 100 7.33 8.16 4.70
CA ASN A 100 8.48 7.40 5.19
C ASN A 100 9.02 7.95 6.53
N ILE A 101 9.21 9.27 6.63
CA ILE A 101 9.62 9.93 7.88
C ILE A 101 8.62 9.67 9.01
N PHE A 102 7.31 9.75 8.74
CA PHE A 102 6.29 9.48 9.75
C PHE A 102 6.25 8.01 10.19
N THR A 103 6.55 7.07 9.28
CA THR A 103 6.62 5.63 9.60
C THR A 103 7.92 5.20 10.29
N LEU A 104 8.97 6.04 10.27
CA LEU A 104 10.28 5.72 10.83
C LEU A 104 10.26 5.18 12.27
N PRO A 105 9.45 5.71 13.23
CA PRO A 105 9.40 5.19 14.59
C PRO A 105 9.01 3.71 14.65
N PHE A 106 8.09 3.26 13.79
CA PHE A 106 7.67 1.85 13.72
C PHE A 106 8.79 0.96 13.22
N PHE A 107 9.40 1.31 12.09
CA PHE A 107 10.53 0.54 11.54
C PHE A 107 11.73 0.52 12.49
N LEU A 108 12.03 1.64 13.16
CA LEU A 108 13.09 1.69 14.15
C LEU A 108 12.79 0.77 15.34
N ALA A 109 11.54 0.76 15.82
CA ALA A 109 11.10 -0.14 16.89
C ALA A 109 11.20 -1.61 16.46
N GLU A 110 10.79 -1.94 15.24
CA GLU A 110 10.94 -3.29 14.66
C GLU A 110 12.40 -3.76 14.64
N VAL A 111 13.33 -2.97 14.08
CA VAL A 111 14.75 -3.38 14.00
C VAL A 111 15.43 -3.44 15.37
N ARG A 112 14.86 -2.77 16.38
CA ARG A 112 15.32 -2.81 17.78
C ARG A 112 14.60 -3.87 18.61
N GLY A 113 13.86 -4.77 17.98
CA GLY A 113 13.25 -5.94 18.62
C GLY A 113 12.08 -5.57 19.54
N LYS A 114 11.35 -4.50 19.25
CA LYS A 114 10.16 -4.08 20.00
C LYS A 114 8.86 -4.63 19.45
N SER A 115 8.87 -5.18 18.23
CA SER A 115 7.73 -5.89 17.65
C SER A 115 7.73 -7.38 18.03
N LEU A 116 6.62 -8.05 17.76
CA LEU A 116 6.42 -9.49 17.94
C LEU A 116 6.83 -10.29 16.70
N LEU A 117 7.66 -9.71 15.82
CA LEU A 117 8.16 -10.39 14.64
C LEU A 117 9.11 -11.53 15.05
N TYR A 118 8.81 -12.73 14.59
CA TYR A 118 9.65 -13.90 14.80
C TYR A 118 10.26 -14.38 13.48
N THR A 119 11.39 -15.09 13.53
CA THR A 119 12.16 -15.44 12.32
C THR A 119 11.85 -16.84 11.83
N ARG A 120 11.73 -17.82 12.72
CA ARG A 120 11.60 -19.23 12.35
C ARG A 120 10.14 -19.65 12.37
N VAL A 121 9.67 -20.33 11.33
CA VAL A 121 8.27 -20.79 11.29
C VAL A 121 7.99 -21.73 12.47
N GLU A 122 8.98 -22.52 12.87
CA GLU A 122 8.89 -23.45 14.01
C GLU A 122 8.55 -22.80 15.36
N ASP A 123 8.78 -21.49 15.55
CA ASP A 123 8.51 -20.80 16.81
C ASP A 123 7.00 -20.80 17.16
N TYR A 124 6.13 -20.80 16.13
CA TYR A 124 4.66 -20.82 16.27
C TYR A 124 3.96 -21.88 15.38
N GLY A 125 4.68 -22.48 14.44
CA GLY A 125 4.19 -23.48 13.50
C GLY A 125 3.52 -22.93 12.24
N TRP A 126 3.43 -23.78 11.21
CA TRP A 126 2.83 -23.44 9.91
C TRP A 126 1.34 -23.09 10.00
N ALA A 127 0.60 -23.72 10.92
CA ALA A 127 -0.81 -23.41 11.15
C ALA A 127 -0.98 -21.96 11.63
N TRP A 128 -0.17 -21.52 12.59
CA TRP A 128 -0.18 -20.12 13.04
C TRP A 128 0.23 -19.16 11.93
N MET A 129 1.23 -19.53 11.13
CA MET A 129 1.63 -18.71 9.98
C MET A 129 0.43 -18.44 9.05
N GLY A 130 -0.37 -19.46 8.72
CA GLY A 130 -1.60 -19.29 7.94
C GLY A 130 -2.68 -18.45 8.64
N VAL A 131 -2.93 -18.70 9.93
CA VAL A 131 -3.89 -17.93 10.74
C VAL A 131 -3.48 -16.45 10.82
N SER A 132 -2.20 -16.16 10.98
CA SER A 132 -1.67 -14.79 11.08
C SER A 132 -1.91 -13.97 9.80
N VAL A 133 -1.96 -14.61 8.63
CA VAL A 133 -2.37 -13.96 7.37
C VAL A 133 -3.82 -13.51 7.43
N VAL A 134 -4.72 -14.41 7.86
CA VAL A 134 -6.15 -14.10 7.95
C VAL A 134 -6.39 -12.98 8.97
N LEU A 135 -5.72 -13.04 10.13
CA LEU A 135 -5.79 -12.00 11.14
C LEU A 135 -5.25 -10.67 10.61
N PHE A 136 -4.13 -10.68 9.87
CA PHE A 136 -3.58 -9.49 9.23
C PHE A 136 -4.60 -8.89 8.27
N MET A 137 -5.20 -9.69 7.39
CA MET A 137 -6.18 -9.21 6.42
C MET A 137 -7.40 -8.58 7.10
N ILE A 138 -8.00 -9.25 8.09
CA ILE A 138 -9.18 -8.73 8.81
C ILE A 138 -8.85 -7.46 9.61
N TRP A 139 -7.72 -7.45 10.32
CA TRP A 139 -7.26 -6.30 11.10
C TRP A 139 -7.09 -5.06 10.23
N ASN A 140 -6.35 -5.20 9.13
CA ASN A 140 -6.06 -4.08 8.25
C ASN A 140 -7.31 -3.60 7.54
N ASP A 141 -8.12 -4.51 6.99
CA ASP A 141 -9.34 -4.14 6.27
C ASP A 141 -10.31 -3.35 7.17
N PHE A 142 -10.52 -3.81 8.42
CA PHE A 142 -11.42 -3.12 9.35
C PHE A 142 -10.90 -1.75 9.80
N LEU A 143 -9.62 -1.64 10.15
CA LEU A 143 -9.07 -0.37 10.62
C LEU A 143 -8.95 0.64 9.49
N ILE A 144 -8.53 0.21 8.30
CA ILE A 144 -8.43 1.08 7.13
C ILE A 144 -9.81 1.55 6.71
N TYR A 145 -10.82 0.68 6.71
CA TYR A 145 -12.21 1.08 6.48
C TYR A 145 -12.61 2.28 7.35
N TRP A 146 -12.35 2.22 8.65
CA TRP A 146 -12.71 3.31 9.56
C TRP A 146 -11.85 4.55 9.39
N ILE A 147 -10.53 4.40 9.21
CA ILE A 147 -9.64 5.52 8.93
C ILE A 147 -10.11 6.24 7.68
N HIS A 148 -10.35 5.51 6.60
CA HIS A 148 -10.77 6.04 5.32
C HIS A 148 -12.15 6.72 5.41
N ARG A 149 -13.12 6.08 6.09
CA ARG A 149 -14.44 6.70 6.32
C ARG A 149 -14.34 7.97 7.17
N LEU A 150 -13.45 8.03 8.16
CA LEU A 150 -13.20 9.23 8.97
C LEU A 150 -12.46 10.31 8.18
N GLU A 151 -11.58 9.95 7.26
CA GLU A 151 -10.93 10.88 6.34
C GLU A 151 -11.92 11.56 5.40
N HIS A 152 -13.04 10.89 5.08
CA HIS A 152 -14.17 11.47 4.37
C HIS A 152 -15.10 12.32 5.24
N HIS A 153 -14.91 12.35 6.56
CA HIS A 153 -15.69 13.24 7.42
C HIS A 153 -15.42 14.71 7.03
N PRO A 154 -16.44 15.59 6.93
CA PRO A 154 -16.28 16.95 6.40
C PRO A 154 -15.19 17.81 7.09
N SER A 155 -14.95 17.58 8.38
CA SER A 155 -13.91 18.28 9.15
C SER A 155 -12.48 17.85 8.79
N VAL A 156 -12.30 16.66 8.22
CA VAL A 156 -11.00 16.07 7.87
C VAL A 156 -10.78 16.14 6.35
N TYR A 157 -11.80 15.76 5.58
CA TYR A 157 -11.77 15.61 4.12
C TYR A 157 -11.13 16.78 3.41
N LYS A 158 -11.59 18.01 3.71
CA LYS A 158 -11.13 19.23 3.03
C LYS A 158 -9.61 19.40 3.07
N TYR A 159 -8.96 18.95 4.13
CA TYR A 159 -7.56 19.21 4.42
C TYR A 159 -6.64 18.05 4.03
N ILE A 160 -7.09 16.82 4.26
CA ILE A 160 -6.21 15.64 4.21
C ILE A 160 -6.55 14.77 3.01
N HIS A 161 -7.82 14.47 2.76
CA HIS A 161 -8.21 13.44 1.80
C HIS A 161 -8.72 13.97 0.45
N LYS A 162 -9.24 15.21 0.41
CA LYS A 162 -9.59 15.92 -0.83
C LYS A 162 -8.45 16.00 -1.85
N PRO A 163 -7.16 16.19 -1.46
CA PRO A 163 -6.04 16.13 -2.41
C PRO A 163 -5.93 14.80 -3.15
N HIS A 164 -6.34 13.67 -2.55
CA HIS A 164 -6.40 12.39 -3.23
C HIS A 164 -7.61 12.35 -4.19
N HIS A 165 -8.78 12.75 -3.69
CA HIS A 165 -10.03 12.76 -4.47
C HIS A 165 -10.15 13.82 -5.56
N LYS A 166 -9.14 14.67 -5.75
CA LYS A 166 -9.09 15.54 -6.94
C LYS A 166 -8.95 14.72 -8.23
N TRP A 167 -8.42 13.50 -8.14
CA TRP A 167 -8.30 12.55 -9.24
C TRP A 167 -9.58 11.74 -9.38
N ILE A 168 -10.63 12.34 -9.94
CA ILE A 168 -11.93 11.66 -10.09
C ILE A 168 -11.83 10.42 -10.98
N MET A 169 -10.95 10.48 -11.99
CA MET A 169 -10.57 9.36 -12.86
C MET A 169 -9.12 9.02 -12.58
N PRO A 170 -8.80 8.41 -11.43
CA PRO A 170 -7.41 8.17 -11.07
C PRO A 170 -6.78 7.22 -12.08
N THR A 171 -5.48 7.41 -12.34
CA THR A 171 -4.68 6.35 -12.97
C THR A 171 -3.91 5.59 -11.88
N PRO A 172 -3.25 4.46 -12.19
CA PRO A 172 -2.38 3.76 -11.24
C PRO A 172 -1.30 4.68 -10.61
N TRP A 173 -0.92 5.76 -11.30
CA TRP A 173 0.01 6.76 -10.76
C TRP A 173 -0.56 7.58 -9.60
N ALA A 174 -1.88 7.63 -9.43
CA ALA A 174 -2.56 8.31 -8.33
C ALA A 174 -2.49 7.52 -7.00
N ALA A 175 -2.06 6.25 -7.03
CA ALA A 175 -2.13 5.34 -5.89
C ALA A 175 -1.36 5.80 -4.66
N LEU A 176 -0.39 6.71 -4.78
CA LEU A 176 0.32 7.33 -3.66
C LEU A 176 0.20 8.87 -3.66
N ALA A 177 -0.69 9.42 -4.49
CA ALA A 177 -0.87 10.86 -4.68
C ALA A 177 -1.75 11.47 -3.58
N PHE A 178 -1.40 11.18 -2.32
CA PHE A 178 -2.10 11.61 -1.12
C PHE A 178 -1.51 12.90 -0.53
N HIS A 179 -2.23 13.50 0.42
CA HIS A 179 -1.56 14.29 1.45
C HIS A 179 -0.67 13.35 2.29
N PRO A 180 0.56 13.72 2.71
CA PRO A 180 1.41 12.78 3.44
C PRO A 180 0.80 12.19 4.72
N LEU A 181 0.00 12.99 5.43
CA LEU A 181 -0.68 12.51 6.63
C LEU A 181 -1.77 11.46 6.33
N ASP A 182 -2.45 11.60 5.19
CA ASP A 182 -3.47 10.65 4.72
C ASP A 182 -2.83 9.28 4.48
N GLY A 183 -1.81 9.23 3.60
CA GLY A 183 -1.09 7.99 3.31
C GLY A 183 -0.39 7.38 4.53
N TYR A 184 0.05 8.19 5.51
CA TYR A 184 0.60 7.68 6.77
C TYR A 184 -0.48 7.06 7.66
N VAL A 185 -1.61 7.75 7.88
CA VAL A 185 -2.65 7.24 8.78
C VAL A 185 -3.28 5.98 8.17
N GLN A 186 -3.54 5.94 6.86
CA GLN A 186 -3.99 4.73 6.18
C GLN A 186 -2.99 3.57 6.24
N SER A 187 -1.68 3.83 6.37
CA SER A 187 -0.68 2.76 6.50
C SER A 187 -0.46 2.26 7.93
N LEU A 188 -0.92 2.99 8.95
CA LEU A 188 -0.73 2.65 10.36
C LEU A 188 -1.19 1.23 10.73
N PRO A 189 -2.36 0.73 10.27
CA PRO A 189 -2.80 -0.62 10.62
C PRO A 189 -1.76 -1.69 10.30
N TYR A 190 -1.06 -1.56 9.17
CA TYR A 190 -0.03 -2.52 8.74
C TYR A 190 1.16 -2.52 9.69
N HIS A 191 1.62 -1.32 10.08
CA HIS A 191 2.78 -1.12 10.95
C HIS A 191 2.48 -1.47 12.41
N VAL A 192 1.27 -1.20 12.89
CA VAL A 192 0.86 -1.48 14.27
C VAL A 192 0.63 -2.98 14.49
N PHE A 193 0.16 -3.71 13.47
CA PHE A 193 -0.23 -5.11 13.61
C PHE A 193 0.87 -5.99 14.24
N VAL A 194 2.12 -5.80 13.83
CA VAL A 194 3.26 -6.60 14.32
C VAL A 194 3.66 -6.29 15.76
N PHE A 195 3.09 -5.28 16.39
CA PHE A 195 3.24 -5.01 17.83
C PHE A 195 2.11 -5.65 18.66
N VAL A 196 1.05 -6.14 18.01
CA VAL A 196 -0.13 -6.72 18.65
C VAL A 196 -0.22 -8.23 18.40
N CYS A 197 0.19 -8.69 17.21
CA CYS A 197 0.13 -10.09 16.80
C CYS A 197 1.53 -10.60 16.41
N PRO A 198 1.96 -11.78 16.89
CA PRO A 198 3.17 -12.44 16.39
C PRO A 198 3.03 -12.83 14.93
N VAL A 199 3.95 -12.37 14.08
CA VAL A 199 3.99 -12.68 12.64
C VAL A 199 5.39 -13.06 12.23
N GLN A 200 5.50 -14.02 11.32
CA GLN A 200 6.78 -14.39 10.75
C GLN A 200 7.33 -13.22 9.91
N LYS A 201 8.59 -12.84 10.14
CA LYS A 201 9.22 -11.63 9.56
C LYS A 201 9.16 -11.55 8.04
N TYR A 202 9.44 -12.65 7.34
CA TYR A 202 9.42 -12.68 5.87
C TYR A 202 7.99 -12.65 5.33
N LEU A 203 7.06 -13.33 6.00
CA LEU A 203 5.63 -13.26 5.69
C LEU A 203 5.12 -11.82 5.81
N TYR A 204 5.42 -11.13 6.91
CA TYR A 204 5.06 -9.73 7.08
C TYR A 204 5.63 -8.85 5.96
N MET A 205 6.91 -9.03 5.61
CA MET A 205 7.54 -8.29 4.50
C MET A 205 6.86 -8.59 3.15
N THR A 206 6.52 -9.85 2.87
CA THR A 206 5.80 -10.24 1.65
C THR A 206 4.41 -9.63 1.62
N MET A 207 3.64 -9.72 2.71
CA MET A 207 2.31 -9.11 2.80
C MET A 207 2.39 -7.59 2.60
N PHE A 208 3.37 -6.92 3.23
CA PHE A 208 3.58 -5.50 3.05
C PHE A 208 3.84 -5.11 1.58
N ILE A 209 4.62 -5.90 0.83
CA ILE A 209 4.81 -5.69 -0.61
C ILE A 209 3.49 -5.89 -1.38
N LEU A 210 2.74 -6.94 -1.08
CA LEU A 210 1.46 -7.24 -1.72
C LEU A 210 0.42 -6.13 -1.48
N VAL A 211 0.41 -5.53 -0.29
CA VAL A 211 -0.41 -4.35 0.03
C VAL A 211 -0.11 -3.20 -0.94
N GLN A 212 1.17 -2.90 -1.19
CA GLN A 212 1.53 -1.82 -2.10
C GLN A 212 1.08 -2.11 -3.54
N ILE A 213 1.21 -3.35 -3.99
CA ILE A 213 0.75 -3.77 -5.34
C ILE A 213 -0.77 -3.62 -5.43
N TRP A 214 -1.49 -4.10 -4.41
CA TRP A 214 -2.94 -3.98 -4.33
C TRP A 214 -3.40 -2.52 -4.38
N THR A 215 -2.80 -1.64 -3.57
CA THR A 215 -3.10 -0.21 -3.56
C THR A 215 -2.91 0.43 -4.93
N ILE A 216 -1.95 -0.03 -5.74
CA ILE A 216 -1.77 0.47 -7.11
C ILE A 216 -2.88 -0.05 -8.02
N PHE A 217 -3.18 -1.34 -7.97
CA PHE A 217 -4.13 -1.97 -8.90
C PHE A 217 -5.57 -1.54 -8.65
N ILE A 218 -6.00 -1.25 -7.42
CA ILE A 218 -7.35 -0.71 -7.19
C ILE A 218 -7.59 0.65 -7.86
N HIS A 219 -6.54 1.36 -8.32
CA HIS A 219 -6.64 2.63 -9.05
C HIS A 219 -6.53 2.49 -10.58
N ASP A 220 -6.58 1.28 -11.12
CA ASP A 220 -6.49 1.06 -12.58
C ASP A 220 -7.78 1.37 -13.35
N GLY A 221 -8.85 1.77 -12.65
CA GLY A 221 -10.10 2.20 -13.27
C GLY A 221 -10.89 1.07 -13.94
N ASP A 222 -10.48 -0.19 -13.79
CA ASP A 222 -11.12 -1.31 -14.47
C ASP A 222 -12.48 -1.65 -13.83
N MET A 223 -13.54 -1.53 -14.64
CA MET A 223 -14.93 -1.72 -14.23
C MET A 223 -15.42 -3.14 -14.54
N ILE A 224 -14.71 -4.14 -14.02
CA ILE A 224 -15.21 -5.53 -14.01
C ILE A 224 -16.48 -5.56 -13.14
N SER A 225 -17.61 -5.89 -13.77
CA SER A 225 -18.90 -6.03 -13.13
C SER A 225 -19.58 -7.36 -13.48
N GLY A 226 -20.30 -7.93 -12.52
CA GLY A 226 -21.04 -9.18 -12.69
C GLY A 226 -20.29 -10.46 -12.31
N HIS A 227 -19.01 -10.37 -11.94
CA HIS A 227 -18.27 -11.51 -11.40
C HIS A 227 -18.65 -11.77 -9.93
N TRP A 228 -18.82 -13.04 -9.55
CA TRP A 228 -19.32 -13.40 -8.21
C TRP A 228 -18.42 -12.93 -7.05
N LEU A 229 -17.11 -12.80 -7.30
CA LEU A 229 -16.14 -12.30 -6.31
C LEU A 229 -16.35 -10.83 -5.94
N GLU A 230 -16.99 -10.03 -6.80
CA GLU A 230 -17.25 -8.61 -6.52
C GLU A 230 -18.14 -8.42 -5.29
N LYS A 231 -18.92 -9.44 -4.91
CA LYS A 231 -19.71 -9.41 -3.68
C LYS A 231 -18.86 -9.39 -2.42
N TYR A 232 -17.60 -9.81 -2.50
CA TYR A 232 -16.73 -10.01 -1.35
C TYR A 232 -15.44 -9.19 -1.42
N ILE A 233 -14.92 -8.95 -2.63
CA ILE A 233 -13.65 -8.25 -2.87
C ILE A 233 -13.93 -6.82 -3.31
N ASN A 234 -13.30 -5.85 -2.64
CA ASN A 234 -13.29 -4.46 -3.05
C ASN A 234 -12.35 -4.29 -4.26
N SER A 235 -12.90 -4.54 -5.45
CA SER A 235 -12.15 -4.51 -6.72
C SER A 235 -11.84 -3.08 -7.20
N PRO A 236 -11.02 -2.90 -8.25
CA PRO A 236 -10.82 -1.58 -8.84
C PRO A 236 -12.12 -0.89 -9.27
N ALA A 237 -13.14 -1.66 -9.64
CA ALA A 237 -14.47 -1.14 -9.95
C ALA A 237 -15.13 -0.45 -8.74
N HIS A 238 -15.03 -1.06 -7.56
CA HIS A 238 -15.58 -0.49 -6.33
C HIS A 238 -14.86 0.80 -5.93
N HIS A 239 -13.53 0.82 -6.05
CA HIS A 239 -12.71 2.00 -5.77
C HIS A 239 -12.90 3.11 -6.82
N THR A 240 -13.17 2.76 -8.07
CA THR A 240 -13.58 3.72 -9.11
C THR A 240 -14.91 4.37 -8.74
N LEU A 241 -15.90 3.59 -8.29
CA LEU A 241 -17.15 4.14 -7.76
C LEU A 241 -16.92 5.01 -6.52
N HIS A 242 -15.97 4.64 -5.66
CA HIS A 242 -15.57 5.45 -4.51
C HIS A 242 -15.05 6.84 -4.95
N HIS A 243 -14.14 6.91 -5.93
CA HIS A 243 -13.64 8.18 -6.49
C HIS A 243 -14.72 8.99 -7.22
N LEU A 244 -15.76 8.34 -7.72
CA LEU A 244 -16.89 8.98 -8.40
C LEU A 244 -17.93 9.59 -7.45
N TYR A 245 -18.22 8.91 -6.34
CA TYR A 245 -19.33 9.23 -5.44
C TYR A 245 -18.88 9.69 -4.04
N PHE A 246 -17.61 9.49 -3.68
CA PHE A 246 -16.93 9.88 -2.43
C PHE A 246 -17.48 9.30 -1.13
N THR A 247 -18.68 8.71 -1.14
CA THR A 247 -19.43 8.33 0.07
C THR A 247 -19.71 6.84 0.19
N VAL A 248 -19.04 6.02 -0.63
CA VAL A 248 -19.29 4.59 -0.77
C VAL A 248 -17.98 3.82 -0.90
N ASN A 249 -17.98 2.52 -0.60
CA ASN A 249 -16.86 1.58 -0.84
C ASN A 249 -15.52 2.02 -0.22
N TYR A 250 -15.50 2.23 1.10
CA TYR A 250 -14.30 2.64 1.83
C TYR A 250 -13.31 1.51 2.15
N GLY A 251 -13.72 0.23 2.03
CA GLY A 251 -12.90 -0.92 2.38
C GLY A 251 -11.61 -1.02 1.56
N GLN A 252 -10.60 -1.71 2.07
CA GLN A 252 -9.32 -1.85 1.37
C GLN A 252 -9.33 -3.07 0.46
N TYR A 253 -9.68 -4.25 0.99
CA TYR A 253 -9.63 -5.53 0.29
C TYR A 253 -11.01 -6.13 0.09
N PHE A 254 -11.90 -5.93 1.06
CA PHE A 254 -13.19 -6.61 1.09
C PHE A 254 -14.35 -5.62 1.23
N THR A 255 -15.53 -6.09 0.84
CA THR A 255 -16.78 -5.31 0.82
C THR A 255 -17.62 -5.47 2.09
N TRP A 256 -17.22 -6.36 3.02
CA TRP A 256 -18.07 -6.71 4.16
C TRP A 256 -18.30 -5.54 5.11
N ALA A 257 -17.27 -4.71 5.37
CA ALA A 257 -17.40 -3.55 6.25
C ALA A 257 -18.34 -2.51 5.62
N ASP A 258 -18.16 -2.24 4.33
CA ASP A 258 -19.08 -1.40 3.57
C ASP A 258 -20.52 -1.92 3.59
N SER A 259 -20.70 -3.23 3.49
CA SER A 259 -22.04 -3.85 3.52
C SER A 259 -22.66 -3.76 4.91
N TYR A 260 -21.86 -3.94 5.95
CA TYR A 260 -22.31 -3.93 7.34
C TYR A 260 -22.67 -2.52 7.81
N PHE A 261 -21.90 -1.50 7.41
CA PHE A 261 -22.10 -0.12 7.83
C PHE A 261 -22.74 0.78 6.75
N ASP A 262 -23.46 0.16 5.81
CA ASP A 262 -24.32 0.81 4.81
C ASP A 262 -23.59 1.86 3.93
N SER A 263 -22.38 1.53 3.50
CA SER A 263 -21.61 2.31 2.50
C SER A 263 -21.30 1.51 1.24
N HIS A 264 -21.81 0.29 1.10
CA HIS A 264 -21.55 -0.53 -0.09
C HIS A 264 -22.34 -0.06 -1.31
N ARG A 265 -21.63 0.10 -2.43
CA ARG A 265 -22.22 0.33 -3.74
C ARG A 265 -21.63 -0.66 -4.74
N ALA A 266 -22.45 -1.63 -5.15
CA ALA A 266 -22.06 -2.64 -6.12
C ALA A 266 -21.74 -2.02 -7.49
N PRO A 267 -20.62 -2.41 -8.14
CA PRO A 267 -20.33 -2.13 -9.52
C PRO A 267 -21.45 -2.61 -10.44
N ARG A 268 -21.80 -1.79 -11.42
CA ARG A 268 -22.74 -2.15 -12.48
C ARG A 268 -22.22 -1.61 -13.81
N PRO A 269 -22.48 -2.29 -14.93
CA PRO A 269 -22.04 -1.81 -16.24
C PRO A 269 -22.47 -0.36 -16.48
N GLU A 270 -23.69 0.02 -16.14
CA GLU A 270 -24.21 1.37 -16.40
C GLU A 270 -23.45 2.49 -15.66
N LEU A 271 -22.67 2.16 -14.62
CA LEU A 271 -21.89 3.10 -13.82
C LEU A 271 -20.45 3.25 -14.32
N ASP A 272 -20.06 2.53 -15.37
CA ASP A 272 -18.71 2.57 -15.91
C ASP A 272 -18.39 3.96 -16.52
N PRO A 273 -17.36 4.69 -16.04
CA PRO A 273 -16.99 5.98 -16.56
C PRO A 273 -16.45 5.94 -18.01
N LEU A 274 -16.12 4.76 -18.53
CA LEU A 274 -15.74 4.57 -19.92
C LEU A 274 -16.83 5.05 -20.88
N HIS A 275 -18.11 4.99 -20.49
CA HIS A 275 -19.22 5.51 -21.29
C HIS A 275 -19.06 7.00 -21.61
N ASP A 276 -18.72 7.80 -20.60
CA ASP A 276 -18.49 9.24 -20.74
C ASP A 276 -17.24 9.53 -21.56
N ALA A 277 -16.18 8.73 -21.38
CA ALA A 277 -14.95 8.86 -22.14
C ALA A 277 -15.16 8.54 -23.63
N LEU A 278 -15.86 7.44 -23.95
CA LEU A 278 -16.20 7.05 -25.32
C LEU A 278 -17.11 8.08 -26.01
N ARG A 279 -18.03 8.72 -25.28
CA ARG A 279 -18.84 9.82 -25.82
C ARG A 279 -17.95 10.97 -26.32
N VAL A 280 -17.00 11.41 -25.49
CA VAL A 280 -16.04 12.48 -25.88
C VAL A 280 -15.15 12.03 -27.04
N MET A 281 -14.69 10.78 -27.05
CA MET A 281 -13.88 10.25 -28.15
C MET A 281 -14.66 10.23 -29.48
N ARG A 282 -15.95 9.87 -29.47
CA ARG A 282 -16.83 9.92 -30.64
C ARG A 282 -17.03 11.34 -31.15
N GLU A 283 -17.28 12.29 -30.25
CA GLU A 283 -17.40 13.72 -30.61
C GLU A 283 -16.13 14.27 -31.28
N LYS A 284 -14.95 13.73 -30.92
CA LYS A 284 -13.66 14.07 -31.52
C LYS A 284 -13.33 13.26 -32.79
N GLY A 285 -14.20 12.33 -33.21
CA GLY A 285 -13.96 11.46 -34.35
C GLY A 285 -12.78 10.48 -34.16
N LEU A 286 -12.45 10.14 -32.92
CA LEU A 286 -11.33 9.24 -32.57
C LEU A 286 -11.74 7.76 -32.54
N VAL A 287 -13.03 7.49 -32.33
CA VAL A 287 -13.59 6.14 -32.28
C VAL A 287 -14.90 6.08 -33.07
N ASP A 288 -15.22 4.89 -33.59
CA ASP A 288 -16.48 4.61 -34.28
C ASP A 288 -17.67 4.51 -33.30
N GLU A 289 -18.88 4.27 -33.83
CA GLU A 289 -20.08 4.08 -33.01
C GLU A 289 -19.98 2.86 -32.05
N LYS A 290 -19.13 1.89 -32.39
CA LYS A 290 -18.84 0.70 -31.59
C LYS A 290 -17.69 0.90 -30.60
N GLY A 291 -17.08 2.08 -30.55
CA GLY A 291 -15.97 2.42 -29.66
C GLY A 291 -14.59 1.91 -30.13
N ASN A 292 -14.46 1.45 -31.38
CA ASN A 292 -13.18 1.04 -31.95
C ASN A 292 -12.40 2.26 -32.45
N PRO A 293 -11.06 2.30 -32.30
CA PRO A 293 -10.24 3.41 -32.81
C PRO A 293 -10.39 3.60 -34.33
N ILE A 294 -10.63 4.84 -34.76
CA ILE A 294 -10.60 5.22 -36.18
C ILE A 294 -9.15 5.56 -36.55
N PRO A 295 -8.56 4.96 -37.60
CA PRO A 295 -7.22 5.30 -38.04
C PRO A 295 -7.15 6.79 -38.38
N ALA A 296 -6.18 7.50 -37.81
CA ALA A 296 -5.94 8.89 -38.18
C ALA A 296 -5.67 8.97 -39.70
N LYS A 297 -6.45 9.76 -40.44
CA LYS A 297 -6.11 10.07 -41.85
C LYS A 297 -4.72 10.71 -41.87
N ASP A 298 -3.79 10.10 -42.59
CA ASP A 298 -2.46 10.66 -42.83
C ASP A 298 -2.61 12.07 -43.44
N LYS A 299 -2.39 13.10 -42.62
CA LYS A 299 -2.33 14.51 -43.05
C LYS A 299 -1.08 14.82 -43.89
N LYS A 300 -0.48 13.83 -44.55
CA LYS A 300 0.73 13.95 -45.38
C LYS A 300 0.48 13.84 -46.89
N LYS A 301 -0.78 13.89 -47.32
CA LYS A 301 -1.15 14.01 -48.74
C LYS A 301 -2.19 15.10 -48.93
N GLU A 302 -1.75 16.35 -48.80
CA GLU A 302 -2.35 17.53 -49.42
C GLU A 302 -1.26 18.59 -49.59
#